data_AF-A0AAV3YZ75-F1
#
_entry.id   AF-A0AAV3YZ75-F1
#
_cell.length_a   1.000
_cell.length_b   1.000
_cell.length_c   1.000
_cell.angle_alpha   90.00
_cell.angle_beta   90.00
_cell.angle_gamma   90.00
#
_symmetry.space_group_name_H-M   'P 1'
#
loop_
_entity.id
_entity.type
_entity.pdbx_description
1 polymer ?
#
loop_
_entity_poly.entity_id
_entity_poly.type
_entity_poly.pdbx_seq_one_letter_code
_entity_poly.pdbx_strand_id
1 'polypeptide(L)'
;MAPLRITFLIRSVYDLLPSNANLVRWRKKDDSTCLLCQSRQTTEHVLSSCKVALSQGRYTWRYDTVLQELASVISTAKGKIHTSSTSSTVFTTESGVKKCNGGSIIINIYRKNLFDGCDHWVVSADLSEWERHPDVIRKTALRPDMVIHSASTQQIIMVELTGPYESRMEEAHAFKENTWA
;
A
#
# COMPACT_ATOMS: atom_id res chain seq x y z
N MET A 1 3.38 1.14 26.59
CA MET A 1 2.80 2.18 25.69
C MET A 1 2.24 3.30 26.55
N ALA A 2 2.62 4.56 26.32
CA ALA A 2 2.12 5.68 27.13
C ALA A 2 0.60 5.90 26.90
N PRO A 3 -0.21 6.17 27.95
CA PRO A 3 -1.69 6.33 27.85
C PRO A 3 -2.15 7.34 26.78
N LEU A 4 -1.34 8.37 26.53
CA LEU A 4 -1.61 9.39 25.52
C LEU A 4 -1.60 8.84 24.08
N ARG A 5 -0.79 7.81 23.80
CA ARG A 5 -0.72 7.20 22.46
C ARG A 5 -1.99 6.44 22.13
N ILE A 6 -2.53 5.67 23.07
CA ILE A 6 -3.78 4.91 22.88
C ILE A 6 -4.94 5.88 22.66
N THR A 7 -5.01 6.93 23.47
CA THR A 7 -6.05 7.96 23.34
C THR A 7 -5.99 8.65 21.96
N PHE A 8 -4.79 8.97 21.48
CA PHE A 8 -4.62 9.54 20.15
C PHE A 8 -5.09 8.59 19.05
N LEU A 9 -4.67 7.31 19.09
CA LEU A 9 -5.03 6.31 18.08
C LEU A 9 -6.54 6.11 17.98
N ILE A 10 -7.22 5.97 19.13
CA ILE A 10 -8.68 5.83 19.15
C ILE A 10 -9.33 7.07 18.52
N ARG A 11 -8.88 8.28 18.89
CA ARG A 11 -9.42 9.52 18.34
C ARG A 11 -9.14 9.70 16.86
N SER A 12 -8.00 9.23 16.35
CA SER A 12 -7.68 9.30 14.92
C SER A 12 -8.57 8.39 14.08
N VAL A 13 -8.91 7.21 14.60
CA VAL A 13 -9.78 6.25 13.90
C VAL A 13 -11.22 6.77 13.81
N TYR A 14 -11.74 7.40 14.86
CA TYR A 14 -13.13 7.86 14.92
C TYR A 14 -13.34 9.31 14.49
N ASP A 15 -12.38 9.94 13.81
CA ASP A 15 -12.43 11.36 13.43
C ASP A 15 -12.79 12.28 14.62
N LEU A 16 -12.13 12.07 15.77
CA LEU A 16 -12.28 12.87 16.99
C LEU A 16 -11.05 13.74 17.26
N LEU A 17 -10.19 13.91 16.26
CA LEU A 17 -9.06 14.84 16.32
C LEU A 17 -9.54 16.29 16.17
N PRO A 18 -8.78 17.29 16.64
CA PRO A 18 -9.17 18.71 16.59
C PRO A 18 -9.05 19.31 15.17
N SER A 19 -9.75 18.74 14.19
CA SER A 19 -9.99 19.35 12.88
C SER A 19 -10.90 20.58 13.04
N ASN A 20 -10.86 21.59 12.14
CA ASN A 20 -11.75 22.75 12.29
C ASN A 20 -13.23 22.34 12.29
N ALA A 21 -13.62 21.30 11.54
CA ALA A 21 -14.98 20.76 11.59
C ALA A 21 -15.37 20.28 13.00
N ASN A 22 -14.47 19.58 13.70
CA ASN A 22 -14.72 19.13 15.07
C ASN A 22 -14.64 20.28 16.08
N LEU A 23 -13.74 21.24 15.90
CA LEU A 23 -13.65 22.42 16.76
C LEU A 23 -14.92 23.27 16.71
N VAL A 24 -15.53 23.42 15.53
CA VAL A 24 -16.86 24.04 15.40
C VAL A 24 -17.92 23.23 16.12
N ARG A 25 -17.93 21.90 15.94
CA ARG A 25 -18.86 21.00 16.65
C ARG A 25 -18.75 21.12 18.17
N TRP A 26 -17.53 21.34 18.69
CA TRP A 26 -17.26 21.53 20.12
C TRP A 26 -17.41 22.98 20.59
N ARG A 27 -17.89 23.89 19.73
CA ARG A 27 -18.04 25.33 20.03
C ARG A 27 -16.74 25.99 20.50
N LYS A 28 -15.61 25.55 19.93
CA LYS A 28 -14.26 26.10 20.16
C LYS A 28 -13.79 27.02 19.03
N LYS A 29 -14.47 26.99 17.89
CA LYS A 29 -14.21 27.81 16.71
C LYS A 29 -15.53 28.08 16.00
N ASP A 30 -15.62 29.18 15.27
CA ASP A 30 -16.84 29.53 14.52
C ASP A 30 -16.83 29.00 13.08
N ASP A 31 -15.64 28.85 12.48
CA ASP A 31 -15.49 28.43 11.09
C ASP A 31 -14.79 27.06 10.94
N SER A 32 -15.35 26.22 10.07
CA SER A 32 -14.91 24.87 9.76
C SER A 32 -14.00 24.78 8.54
N THR A 33 -13.72 25.90 7.86
CA THR A 33 -12.94 25.94 6.63
C THR A 33 -11.45 25.61 6.84
N CYS A 34 -10.82 25.10 5.79
CA CYS A 34 -9.39 24.85 5.73
C CYS A 34 -8.66 26.15 5.38
N LEU A 35 -7.63 26.48 6.15
CA LEU A 35 -6.84 27.69 5.92
C LEU A 35 -6.09 27.70 4.58
N LEU A 36 -5.89 26.53 3.96
CA LEU A 36 -5.16 26.40 2.71
C LEU A 36 -6.09 26.54 1.50
N CYS A 37 -7.20 25.82 1.47
CA CYS A 37 -8.06 25.73 0.27
C CYS A 37 -9.51 26.15 0.51
N GLN A 38 -9.84 26.66 1.70
CA GLN A 38 -11.17 27.16 2.10
C GLN A 38 -12.31 26.12 2.07
N SER A 39 -12.04 24.86 1.74
CA SER A 39 -13.02 23.76 1.85
C SER A 39 -13.22 23.35 3.31
N ARG A 40 -14.32 22.65 3.62
CA ARG A 40 -14.56 22.11 4.98
C ARG A 40 -13.40 21.21 5.43
N GLN A 41 -12.79 21.53 6.57
CA GLN A 41 -11.61 20.84 7.08
C GLN A 41 -11.99 19.73 8.06
N THR A 42 -12.13 18.52 7.53
CA THR A 42 -12.21 17.26 8.29
C THR A 42 -10.82 16.63 8.45
N THR A 43 -10.71 15.54 9.22
CA THR A 43 -9.44 14.78 9.28
C THR A 43 -9.09 14.18 7.91
N GLU A 44 -10.07 13.64 7.19
CA GLU A 44 -9.91 13.19 5.79
C GLU A 44 -9.31 14.29 4.90
N HIS A 45 -9.86 15.51 5.01
CA HIS A 45 -9.40 16.66 4.24
C HIS A 45 -7.91 16.95 4.49
N VAL A 46 -7.52 17.00 5.77
CA VAL A 46 -6.13 17.31 6.14
C VAL A 46 -5.18 16.21 5.68
N LEU A 47 -5.56 14.94 5.84
CA LEU A 47 -4.66 13.81 5.61
C LEU A 47 -4.50 13.42 4.14
N SER A 48 -5.50 13.64 3.28
CA SER A 48 -5.45 13.11 1.89
C SER A 48 -6.16 13.97 0.83
N SER A 49 -7.12 14.82 1.19
CA SER A 49 -8.03 15.43 0.20
C SER A 49 -7.82 16.94 -0.04
N CYS A 50 -6.85 17.58 0.62
CA CYS A 50 -6.62 19.01 0.42
C CYS A 50 -5.84 19.28 -0.88
N LYS A 51 -6.50 19.91 -1.86
CA LYS A 51 -5.92 20.24 -3.18
C LYS A 51 -4.65 21.10 -3.07
N VAL A 52 -4.66 22.10 -2.19
CA VAL A 52 -3.51 22.98 -1.99
C VAL A 52 -2.36 22.23 -1.32
N ALA A 53 -2.65 21.41 -0.31
CA ALA A 53 -1.62 20.59 0.35
C ALA A 53 -0.98 19.59 -0.64
N LEU A 54 -1.78 18.98 -1.51
CA LEU A 54 -1.31 18.10 -2.58
C LEU A 54 -0.39 18.86 -3.55
N SER A 55 -0.83 20.01 -4.08
CA SER A 55 -0.03 20.81 -5.02
C SER A 55 1.28 21.33 -4.43
N GLN A 56 1.33 21.52 -3.12
CA GLN A 56 2.52 21.95 -2.39
C GLN A 56 3.44 20.77 -1.99
N GLY A 57 3.10 19.54 -2.36
CA GLY A 57 3.91 18.36 -2.01
C GLY A 57 3.89 18.01 -0.52
N ARG A 58 2.89 18.45 0.26
CA ARG A 58 2.85 18.17 1.72
C ARG A 58 2.65 16.69 2.05
N TYR A 59 2.19 15.91 1.07
CA TYR A 59 2.01 14.46 1.21
C TYR A 59 3.22 13.65 0.73
N THR A 60 4.19 14.30 0.06
CA THR A 60 5.36 13.65 -0.56
C THR A 60 6.17 12.85 0.45
N TRP A 61 6.50 13.41 1.61
CA TRP A 61 7.29 12.68 2.60
C TRP A 61 6.65 11.35 3.04
N ARG A 62 5.33 11.34 3.30
CA ARG A 62 4.61 10.11 3.69
C ARG A 62 4.60 9.11 2.54
N TYR A 63 4.38 9.60 1.34
CA TYR A 63 4.31 8.80 0.13
C TYR A 63 5.67 8.13 -0.18
N ASP A 64 6.73 8.93 -0.21
CA ASP A 64 8.09 8.49 -0.47
C ASP A 64 8.56 7.49 0.58
N THR A 65 8.20 7.70 1.86
CA THR A 65 8.51 6.76 2.95
C THR A 65 7.86 5.39 2.69
N VAL A 66 6.58 5.36 2.29
CA VAL A 66 5.88 4.11 1.97
C VAL A 66 6.50 3.43 0.75
N LEU A 67 6.81 4.20 -0.30
CA LEU A 67 7.43 3.69 -1.51
C LEU A 67 8.82 3.10 -1.24
N GLN A 68 9.63 3.78 -0.41
CA GLN A 68 10.97 3.33 -0.03
C GLN A 68 10.92 1.99 0.73
N GLU A 69 10.02 1.88 1.71
CA GLU A 69 9.83 0.64 2.48
C GLU A 69 9.34 -0.50 1.59
N LEU A 70 8.37 -0.26 0.71
CA LEU A 70 7.87 -1.27 -0.23
C LEU A 70 8.98 -1.75 -1.17
N ALA A 71 9.71 -0.82 -1.77
CA ALA A 71 10.79 -1.14 -2.69
C ALA A 71 11.91 -1.93 -1.96
N SER A 72 12.23 -1.59 -0.71
CA SER A 72 13.18 -2.30 0.14
C SER A 72 12.75 -3.74 0.43
N VAL A 73 11.49 -3.93 0.85
CA VAL A 73 10.92 -5.25 1.13
C VAL A 73 10.91 -6.12 -0.12
N ILE A 74 10.48 -5.58 -1.26
CA ILE A 74 10.44 -6.32 -2.53
C ILE A 74 11.85 -6.66 -3.01
N SER A 75 12.79 -5.73 -2.87
CA SER A 75 14.20 -5.96 -3.23
C SER A 75 14.87 -7.03 -2.37
N THR A 76 14.38 -7.23 -1.15
CA THR A 76 14.83 -8.31 -0.25
C THR A 76 14.08 -9.62 -0.52
N ALA A 77 12.83 -9.55 -0.97
CA ALA A 77 11.98 -10.71 -1.23
C ALA A 77 12.24 -11.36 -2.59
N LYS A 78 12.66 -10.57 -3.60
CA LYS A 78 13.01 -11.08 -4.93
C LYS A 78 14.11 -12.14 -4.82
N GLY A 79 13.87 -13.34 -5.36
CA GLY A 79 14.81 -14.46 -5.28
C GLY A 79 14.66 -15.36 -4.03
N LYS A 80 13.78 -15.05 -3.08
CA LYS A 80 13.39 -16.02 -2.06
C LYS A 80 12.45 -17.04 -2.68
N ILE A 81 12.99 -18.18 -3.07
CA ILE A 81 12.19 -19.35 -3.42
C ILE A 81 11.40 -19.75 -2.17
N HIS A 82 10.08 -19.58 -2.21
CA HIS A 82 9.23 -20.23 -1.22
C HIS A 82 9.29 -21.73 -1.50
N THR A 83 10.11 -22.46 -0.74
CA THR A 83 9.96 -23.91 -0.63
C THR A 83 8.53 -24.15 -0.20
N SER A 84 7.74 -24.84 -1.04
CA SER A 84 6.37 -25.25 -0.72
C SER A 84 6.38 -25.92 0.65
N SER A 85 5.92 -25.22 1.68
CA SER A 85 5.77 -25.84 3.00
C SER A 85 4.62 -26.83 2.88
N THR A 86 4.91 -28.12 3.06
CA THR A 86 3.89 -29.17 3.14
C THR A 86 2.99 -28.90 4.35
N SER A 87 1.89 -28.17 4.17
CA SER A 87 0.90 -28.00 5.22
C SER A 87 0.05 -29.27 5.30
N SER A 88 0.42 -30.18 6.21
CA SER A 88 -0.47 -31.28 6.59
C SER A 88 -1.63 -30.72 7.42
N THR A 89 -2.81 -30.56 6.83
CA THR A 89 -4.04 -30.27 7.58
C THR A 89 -4.44 -31.53 8.34
N VAL A 90 -4.19 -31.56 9.64
CA VAL A 90 -4.69 -32.62 10.53
C VAL A 90 -6.05 -32.19 11.05
N PHE A 91 -7.12 -32.87 10.62
CA PHE A 91 -8.43 -32.71 11.22
C PHE A 91 -8.48 -33.53 12.51
N THR A 92 -8.57 -32.86 13.66
CA THR A 92 -8.85 -33.50 14.96
C THR A 92 -10.35 -33.43 15.23
N THR A 93 -10.98 -34.56 15.50
CA THR A 93 -12.33 -34.60 16.06
C THR A 93 -12.27 -34.31 17.56
N GLU A 94 -13.35 -33.76 18.11
CA GLU A 94 -13.48 -33.33 19.53
C GLU A 94 -13.16 -34.44 20.55
N SER A 95 -13.20 -35.72 20.16
CA SER A 95 -13.01 -36.86 21.06
C SER A 95 -11.61 -37.49 21.04
N GLY A 96 -10.64 -36.94 20.31
CA GLY A 96 -9.22 -37.35 20.43
C GLY A 96 -8.86 -38.76 19.93
N VAL A 97 -9.78 -39.51 19.30
CA VAL A 97 -9.50 -40.85 18.76
C VAL A 97 -9.03 -40.75 17.30
N LYS A 98 -7.77 -41.13 17.02
CA LYS A 98 -7.22 -41.22 15.66
C LYS A 98 -7.51 -42.59 15.03
N LYS A 99 -8.15 -42.60 13.86
CA LYS A 99 -7.57 -43.07 12.58
C LYS A 99 -8.63 -43.02 11.48
N CYS A 100 -8.55 -42.01 10.61
CA CYS A 100 -8.93 -42.20 9.21
C CYS A 100 -7.62 -42.43 8.44
N ASN A 101 -7.53 -43.55 7.72
CA ASN A 101 -6.48 -43.80 6.73
C ASN A 101 -6.77 -42.94 5.48
N GLY A 102 -6.88 -41.62 5.66
CA GLY A 102 -6.93 -40.67 4.57
C GLY A 102 -5.52 -40.56 4.02
N GLY A 103 -5.29 -41.09 2.81
CA GLY A 103 -4.03 -40.89 2.12
C GLY A 103 -3.70 -39.40 2.09
N SER A 104 -2.45 -39.05 2.41
CA SER A 104 -1.93 -37.70 2.21
C SER A 104 -2.05 -37.38 0.73
N ILE A 105 -3.07 -36.61 0.33
CA ILE A 105 -3.12 -36.07 -1.01
C ILE A 105 -2.02 -35.03 -1.06
N ILE A 106 -0.91 -35.35 -1.73
CA ILE A 106 0.11 -34.38 -2.09
C ILE A 106 -0.51 -33.51 -3.18
N ILE A 107 -1.21 -32.45 -2.77
CA ILE A 107 -1.63 -31.41 -3.69
C ILE A 107 -0.38 -30.54 -3.91
N ASN A 108 0.37 -30.80 -4.97
CA ASN A 108 1.38 -29.85 -5.46
C ASN A 108 0.63 -28.63 -6.01
N ILE A 109 0.15 -27.77 -5.13
CA ILE A 109 -0.37 -26.46 -5.52
C ILE A 109 0.87 -25.63 -5.86
N TYR A 110 1.31 -25.75 -7.11
CA TYR A 110 2.29 -24.84 -7.69
C TYR A 110 1.58 -23.49 -7.84
N ARG A 111 1.56 -22.69 -6.76
CA ARG A 111 1.13 -21.31 -6.87
C ARG A 111 2.24 -20.58 -7.62
N LYS A 112 1.96 -20.22 -8.87
CA LYS A 112 2.82 -19.30 -9.61
C LYS A 112 2.92 -18.01 -8.81
N ASN A 113 4.11 -17.66 -8.35
CA ASN A 113 4.37 -16.34 -7.79
C ASN A 113 4.58 -15.34 -8.93
N LEU A 114 4.36 -14.06 -8.63
CA LEU A 114 4.53 -12.98 -9.59
C LEU A 114 5.96 -12.89 -10.14
N PHE A 115 6.94 -13.34 -9.36
CA PHE A 115 8.38 -13.33 -9.70
C PHE A 115 8.89 -14.69 -10.21
N ASP A 116 8.02 -15.65 -10.49
CA ASP A 116 8.44 -16.96 -10.98
C ASP A 116 9.03 -16.87 -12.40
N GLY A 117 9.99 -17.75 -12.69
CA GLY A 117 10.59 -17.88 -14.02
C GLY A 117 11.84 -17.05 -14.27
N CYS A 118 12.28 -16.25 -13.29
CA CYS A 118 13.55 -15.52 -13.35
C CYS A 118 14.13 -15.24 -11.96
N ASP A 119 15.45 -15.44 -11.80
CA ASP A 119 16.18 -15.07 -10.58
C ASP A 119 16.67 -13.61 -10.60
N HIS A 120 16.68 -12.98 -11.78
CA HIS A 120 17.27 -11.66 -12.03
C HIS A 120 16.22 -10.58 -12.24
N TRP A 121 15.43 -10.31 -11.19
CA TRP A 121 14.50 -9.17 -11.16
C TRP A 121 15.21 -7.89 -10.69
N VAL A 122 15.05 -6.82 -11.46
CA VAL A 122 15.55 -5.49 -11.14
C VAL A 122 14.38 -4.62 -10.66
N VAL A 123 14.56 -3.96 -9.53
CA VAL A 123 13.53 -3.11 -8.89
C VAL A 123 14.02 -1.68 -8.95
N SER A 124 13.20 -0.81 -9.52
CA SER A 124 13.42 0.63 -9.61
C SER A 124 12.21 1.35 -9.02
N ALA A 125 12.43 2.40 -8.25
CA ALA A 125 11.37 3.19 -7.65
C ALA A 125 11.57 4.66 -8.03
N ASP A 126 10.48 5.44 -8.00
CA ASP A 126 10.48 6.85 -8.33
C ASP A 126 11.02 7.73 -7.20
N LEU A 127 12.21 7.36 -6.72
CA LEU A 127 12.91 7.99 -5.61
C LEU A 127 14.34 8.27 -6.04
N SER A 128 14.92 9.35 -5.54
CA SER A 128 16.29 9.76 -5.89
C SER A 128 17.36 8.72 -5.51
N GLU A 129 17.08 7.88 -4.53
CA GLU A 129 18.00 6.86 -4.00
C GLU A 129 17.97 5.55 -4.78
N TRP A 130 17.03 5.37 -5.71
CA TRP A 130 16.78 4.10 -6.39
C TRP A 130 17.31 4.10 -7.83
N GLU A 131 17.44 2.89 -8.39
CA GLU A 131 17.80 2.74 -9.81
C GLU A 131 16.78 3.44 -10.70
N ARG A 132 17.29 4.02 -11.80
CA ARG A 132 16.42 4.65 -12.80
C ARG A 132 15.55 3.61 -13.49
N HIS A 133 14.34 4.01 -13.86
CA HIS A 133 13.46 3.16 -14.65
C HIS A 133 14.09 2.74 -15.99
N PRO A 134 13.73 1.54 -16.49
CA PRO A 134 14.24 1.03 -17.75
C PRO A 134 13.87 1.94 -18.92
N ASP A 135 14.71 1.93 -19.95
CA ASP A 135 14.59 2.83 -21.11
C ASP A 135 13.23 2.80 -21.79
N VAL A 136 12.57 1.64 -21.80
CA VAL A 136 11.23 1.46 -22.39
C VAL A 136 10.19 2.33 -21.68
N ILE A 137 10.25 2.44 -20.35
CA ILE A 137 9.35 3.29 -19.56
C ILE A 137 9.73 4.76 -19.71
N ARG A 138 11.03 5.08 -19.70
CA ARG A 138 11.48 6.47 -19.87
C ARG A 138 11.03 7.11 -21.19
N LYS A 139 10.80 6.29 -22.23
CA LYS A 139 10.29 6.74 -23.53
C LYS A 139 8.79 7.07 -23.53
N THR A 140 7.99 6.53 -22.60
CA THR A 140 6.54 6.74 -22.59
C THR A 140 6.13 8.07 -21.95
N ALA A 141 7.07 8.85 -21.41
CA ALA A 141 6.83 10.04 -20.59
C ALA A 141 5.99 9.80 -19.32
N LEU A 142 5.62 8.54 -19.05
CA LEU A 142 4.95 8.13 -17.83
C LEU A 142 5.98 7.84 -16.74
N ARG A 143 5.57 8.01 -15.48
CA ARG A 143 6.42 7.88 -14.30
C ARG A 143 5.71 7.05 -13.23
N PRO A 144 5.69 5.73 -13.36
CA PRO A 144 5.09 4.85 -12.36
C PRO A 144 5.92 4.92 -11.08
N ASP A 145 5.29 4.72 -9.93
CA ASP A 145 6.01 4.83 -8.66
C ASP A 145 7.09 3.76 -8.50
N MET A 146 6.86 2.56 -9.02
CA MET A 146 7.85 1.49 -9.01
C MET A 146 7.72 0.59 -10.24
N VAL A 147 8.86 0.18 -10.78
CA VAL A 147 8.96 -0.75 -11.90
C VAL A 147 9.85 -1.90 -11.50
N ILE A 148 9.31 -3.11 -11.62
CA ILE A 148 10.02 -4.36 -11.42
C ILE A 148 10.09 -5.05 -12.77
N HIS A 149 11.29 -5.30 -13.27
CA HIS A 149 11.45 -5.85 -14.61
C HIS A 149 12.51 -6.94 -14.66
N SER A 150 12.34 -7.82 -15.65
CA SER A 150 13.32 -8.83 -16.01
C SER A 150 13.61 -8.75 -17.50
N ALA A 151 14.87 -8.50 -17.84
CA ALA A 151 15.32 -8.48 -19.22
C ALA A 151 15.28 -9.89 -19.85
N SER A 152 15.48 -10.95 -19.04
CA SER A 152 15.53 -12.33 -19.54
C SER A 152 14.15 -12.86 -19.90
N THR A 153 13.11 -12.53 -19.12
CA THR A 153 11.73 -12.96 -19.42
C THR A 153 10.96 -11.92 -20.22
N GLN A 154 11.55 -10.75 -20.46
CA GLN A 154 10.90 -9.58 -21.08
C GLN A 154 9.61 -9.16 -20.37
N GLN A 155 9.56 -9.33 -19.05
CA GLN A 155 8.41 -8.98 -18.23
C GLN A 155 8.66 -7.67 -17.49
N ILE A 156 7.60 -6.87 -17.39
CA ILE A 156 7.58 -5.61 -16.65
C ILE A 156 6.34 -5.61 -15.77
N ILE A 157 6.52 -5.33 -14.49
CA ILE A 157 5.48 -5.12 -13.50
C ILE A 157 5.59 -3.65 -13.08
N MET A 158 4.51 -2.91 -13.30
CA MET A 158 4.39 -1.53 -12.84
C MET A 158 3.55 -1.51 -11.58
N VAL A 159 3.98 -0.73 -10.61
CA VAL A 159 3.30 -0.55 -9.34
C VAL A 159 3.04 0.93 -9.15
N GLU A 160 1.78 1.25 -8.90
CA GLU A 160 1.29 2.58 -8.66
C GLU A 160 0.68 2.65 -7.26
N LEU A 161 1.12 3.60 -6.46
CA LEU A 161 0.67 3.83 -5.11
C LEU A 161 -0.40 4.92 -5.07
N THR A 162 -1.31 4.75 -4.12
CA THR A 162 -2.27 5.77 -3.76
C THR A 162 -2.51 5.70 -2.26
N GLY A 163 -2.59 6.84 -1.60
CA GLY A 163 -2.83 6.95 -0.15
C GLY A 163 -4.12 7.71 0.17
N PRO A 164 -5.30 7.22 -0.29
CA PRO A 164 -6.57 7.89 -0.05
C PRO A 164 -7.04 7.67 1.39
N TYR A 165 -8.04 8.45 1.80
CA TYR A 165 -8.87 8.09 2.95
C TYR A 165 -9.73 6.85 2.61
N GLU A 166 -10.13 6.08 3.62
CA GLU A 166 -10.85 4.80 3.43
C GLU A 166 -12.12 4.94 2.59
N SER A 167 -12.88 6.03 2.79
CA SER A 167 -14.08 6.34 2.00
C SER A 167 -13.83 6.59 0.51
N ARG A 168 -12.57 6.80 0.11
CA ARG A 168 -12.18 7.20 -1.26
C ARG A 168 -11.30 6.16 -1.96
N MET A 169 -11.17 4.96 -1.39
CA MET A 169 -10.31 3.91 -1.96
C MET A 169 -10.71 3.54 -3.39
N GLU A 170 -12.00 3.34 -3.64
CA GLU A 170 -12.52 2.96 -4.97
C GLU A 170 -12.32 4.07 -6.00
N GLU A 171 -12.67 5.31 -5.64
CA GLU A 171 -12.48 6.49 -6.53
C GLU A 171 -11.00 6.68 -6.87
N ALA A 172 -10.11 6.55 -5.88
CA ALA A 172 -8.68 6.70 -6.08
C ALA A 172 -8.09 5.58 -6.92
N HIS A 173 -8.58 4.35 -6.77
CA HIS A 173 -8.20 3.22 -7.61
C HIS A 173 -8.61 3.45 -9.06
N ALA A 174 -9.89 3.78 -9.31
CA ALA A 174 -10.40 4.07 -10.66
C ALA A 174 -9.68 5.26 -11.32
N PHE A 175 -9.34 6.29 -10.54
CA PHE A 175 -8.56 7.42 -11.04
C PHE A 175 -7.17 6.97 -11.55
N LYS A 176 -6.45 6.15 -10.76
CA LYS A 176 -5.15 5.62 -11.17
C LYS A 176 -5.31 4.68 -12.36
N GLU A 177 -6.27 3.75 -12.32
CA GLU A 177 -6.53 2.82 -13.43
C GLU A 177 -6.76 3.56 -14.75
N ASN A 178 -7.63 4.58 -14.76
CA ASN A 178 -7.88 5.41 -15.95
C ASN A 178 -6.66 6.24 -16.40
N THR A 179 -5.72 6.54 -15.50
CA THR A 179 -4.47 7.23 -15.85
C THR A 179 -3.50 6.29 -16.58
N TRP A 180 -3.61 4.99 -16.32
CA TRP A 180 -2.71 3.94 -16.81
C TRP A 180 -3.35 3.00 -17.86
N ALA A 181 -4.61 3.24 -18.22
CA ALA A 181 -5.36 2.54 -19.27
C ALA A 181 -5.03 3.10 -20.66
#